data_AF-A0AA42TL12-F1
#
_entry.id   AF-A0AA42TL12-F1
#
_cell.length_a   1.000
_cell.length_b   1.000
_cell.length_c   1.000
_cell.angle_alpha   90.00
_cell.angle_beta   90.00
_cell.angle_gamma   90.00
#
_symmetry.space_group_name_H-M   'P 1'
#
loop_
_entity.id
_entity.type
_entity.pdbx_description
1 polymer ?
#
loop_
_entity_poly.entity_id
_entity_poly.type
_entity_poly.pdbx_seq_one_letter_code
_entity_poly.pdbx_strand_id
1 'polypeptide(L)'
;IPEGWQKKTGRVWGKVGHWPVQEKVRLNLQDQYGDGGWFVYRRLVRSWRLADARSAGDAYRIRSARAMLQCPDQVRARLIGFSEWMPYEVQMALIGNVAARGFQVTS
;
A
#
# COMPACT_ATOMS: atom_id res chain seq x y z
N ILE A 1 -3.78 28.96 -17.51
CA ILE A 1 -4.03 28.95 -16.04
C ILE A 1 -5.35 29.69 -15.82
N PRO A 2 -6.34 29.12 -15.10
CA PRO A 2 -7.61 29.81 -14.82
C PRO A 2 -7.38 31.19 -14.19
N GLU A 3 -8.21 32.18 -14.52
CA GLU A 3 -8.01 33.60 -14.13
C GLU A 3 -7.89 33.78 -12.61
N GLY A 4 -8.69 33.04 -11.83
CA GLY A 4 -8.65 33.06 -10.37
C GLY A 4 -7.35 32.51 -9.75
N TRP A 5 -6.48 31.85 -10.52
CA TRP A 5 -5.23 31.26 -10.04
C TRP A 5 -4.00 32.10 -10.40
N GLN A 6 -4.17 33.19 -11.16
CA GLN A 6 -3.08 34.08 -11.56
C GLN A 6 -2.54 34.93 -10.40
N LYS A 7 -3.31 35.07 -9.30
CA LYS A 7 -2.96 35.90 -8.13
C LYS A 7 -2.26 35.16 -6.98
N LYS A 8 -2.12 33.82 -7.04
CA LYS A 8 -1.41 33.03 -6.02
C LYS A 8 -0.06 32.57 -6.57
N THR A 9 0.93 32.42 -5.69
CA THR A 9 2.29 31.96 -6.02
C THR A 9 2.23 30.80 -7.00
N GLY A 10 2.85 30.96 -8.18
CA GLY A 10 2.70 30.14 -9.40
C GLY A 10 3.16 28.67 -9.33
N ARG A 11 3.09 28.04 -8.15
CA ARG A 11 3.29 26.60 -7.96
C ARG A 11 2.00 25.86 -8.28
N VAL A 12 1.80 25.61 -9.57
CA VAL A 12 0.75 24.69 -10.04
C VAL A 12 1.36 23.30 -10.10
N TRP A 13 0.84 22.37 -9.30
CA TRP A 13 1.15 20.95 -9.46
C TRP A 13 0.28 20.41 -10.61
N GLY A 14 0.90 20.21 -11.77
CA GLY A 14 0.27 19.61 -12.93
C GLY A 14 1.23 18.61 -13.57
N LYS A 15 0.69 17.61 -14.28
CA LYS A 15 1.50 16.69 -15.08
C LYS A 15 2.19 17.49 -16.19
N VAL A 16 3.50 17.69 -16.06
CA VAL A 16 4.34 18.26 -17.14
C VAL A 16 5.15 17.12 -17.76
N GLY A 17 5.12 17.01 -19.08
CA GLY A 17 5.85 16.00 -19.86
C GLY A 17 5.09 14.69 -20.11
N HIS A 18 5.69 13.84 -20.95
CA HIS A 18 5.20 12.50 -21.27
C HIS A 18 5.73 11.47 -20.28
N TRP A 19 5.15 11.46 -19.08
CA TRP A 19 5.33 10.34 -18.17
C TRP A 19 4.52 9.13 -18.64
N PRO A 20 5.09 7.91 -18.56
CA PRO A 20 4.34 6.70 -18.83
C PRO A 20 3.14 6.64 -17.88
N VAL A 21 1.98 6.29 -18.44
CA VAL A 21 0.75 6.07 -17.69
C VAL A 21 0.42 4.59 -17.76
N GLN A 22 -0.06 4.05 -16.66
CA GLN A 22 -0.53 2.67 -16.57
C GLN A 22 -1.98 2.69 -16.09
N GLU A 23 -2.77 1.75 -16.60
CA GLU A 23 -4.14 1.55 -16.12
C GLU A 23 -4.14 1.13 -14.65
N LYS A 24 -5.11 1.66 -13.90
CA LYS A 24 -5.24 1.34 -12.48
C LYS A 24 -5.75 -0.08 -12.34
N VAL A 25 -4.96 -0.93 -11.68
CA VAL A 25 -5.44 -2.26 -11.27
C VAL A 25 -6.25 -2.10 -9.99
N ARG A 26 -7.55 -2.43 -10.06
CA ARG A 26 -8.40 -2.55 -8.87
C ARG A 26 -8.38 -4.01 -8.43
N LEU A 27 -8.20 -4.24 -7.14
CA LEU A 27 -8.27 -5.56 -6.53
C LEU A 27 -9.11 -5.45 -5.26
N ASN A 28 -10.00 -6.41 -5.06
CA ASN A 28 -10.89 -6.50 -3.92
C ASN A 28 -10.50 -7.76 -3.13
N LEU A 29 -10.28 -7.56 -1.84
CA LEU A 29 -10.00 -8.58 -0.84
C LEU A 29 -11.08 -8.47 0.23
N GLN A 30 -11.56 -9.60 0.75
CA GLN A 30 -12.59 -9.57 1.78
C GLN A 30 -11.99 -9.20 3.15
N ASP A 31 -12.81 -8.54 3.98
CA ASP A 31 -12.45 -8.09 5.32
C ASP A 31 -13.01 -9.06 6.39
N GLN A 32 -13.28 -8.58 7.61
CA GLN A 32 -13.83 -9.39 8.70
C GLN A 32 -15.21 -10.00 8.42
N TYR A 33 -15.94 -9.49 7.42
CA TYR A 33 -17.25 -10.01 7.05
C TYR A 33 -17.19 -11.07 5.94
N GLY A 34 -15.98 -11.38 5.44
CA GLY A 34 -15.74 -12.48 4.51
C GLY A 34 -14.59 -13.36 4.98
N ASP A 35 -13.72 -13.76 4.06
CA ASP A 35 -12.60 -14.67 4.33
C ASP A 35 -11.40 -14.02 5.04
N GLY A 36 -11.40 -12.70 5.24
CA GLY A 36 -10.31 -11.98 5.91
C GLY A 36 -9.01 -11.84 5.10
N GLY A 37 -9.03 -12.09 3.79
CA GLY A 37 -7.89 -11.98 2.88
C GLY A 37 -7.17 -10.62 2.96
N TRP A 38 -7.92 -9.53 3.21
CA TRP A 38 -7.36 -8.20 3.44
C TRP A 38 -6.34 -8.18 4.59
N PHE A 39 -6.66 -8.84 5.70
CA PHE A 39 -5.80 -8.86 6.88
C PHE A 39 -4.57 -9.73 6.68
N VAL A 40 -4.70 -10.83 5.93
CA VAL A 40 -3.58 -11.70 5.58
C VAL A 40 -2.61 -10.95 4.67
N TYR A 41 -3.14 -10.30 3.63
CA TYR A 41 -2.34 -9.50 2.71
C TYR A 41 -1.54 -8.41 3.43
N ARG A 42 -2.16 -7.62 4.32
CA ARG A 42 -1.44 -6.59 5.09
C ARG A 42 -0.30 -7.16 5.95
N ARG A 43 -0.50 -8.33 6.57
CA ARG A 43 0.55 -8.98 7.37
C ARG A 43 1.70 -9.49 6.48
N LEU A 44 1.42 -9.93 5.26
CA LEU A 44 2.43 -10.27 4.28
C LEU A 44 3.25 -9.06 3.86
N VAL A 45 2.59 -7.94 3.55
CA VAL A 45 3.28 -6.67 3.22
C VAL A 45 4.20 -6.25 4.36
N ARG A 46 3.73 -6.28 5.62
CA ARG A 46 4.58 -6.00 6.79
C ARG A 46 5.79 -6.94 6.87
N SER A 47 5.59 -8.22 6.58
CA SER A 47 6.65 -9.23 6.67
C SER A 47 7.70 -9.01 5.58
N TRP A 48 7.29 -8.72 4.35
CA TRP A 48 8.18 -8.29 3.27
C TRP A 48 8.95 -7.03 3.66
N ARG A 49 8.26 -6.01 4.17
CA ARG A 49 8.88 -4.75 4.59
C ARG A 49 9.93 -4.96 5.69
N LEU A 50 9.66 -5.84 6.64
CA LEU A 50 10.62 -6.19 7.68
C LEU A 50 11.84 -6.93 7.12
N ALA A 51 11.66 -7.81 6.12
CA ALA A 51 12.75 -8.49 5.45
C ALA A 51 13.64 -7.51 4.67
N ASP A 52 13.04 -6.61 3.90
CA ASP A 52 13.73 -5.55 3.15
C ASP A 52 14.51 -4.61 4.09
N ALA A 53 13.90 -4.19 5.20
CA ALA A 53 14.58 -3.36 6.20
C ALA A 53 15.78 -4.07 6.85
N ARG A 54 15.67 -5.40 7.07
CA ARG A 54 16.77 -6.23 7.59
C ARG A 54 17.89 -6.38 6.58
N SER A 55 17.58 -6.62 5.30
CA SER A 55 18.61 -6.70 4.26
C SER A 55 19.35 -5.38 4.07
N ALA A 56 18.67 -4.25 4.27
CA ALA A 56 19.28 -2.92 4.23
C ALA A 56 20.09 -2.57 5.51
N GLY A 57 19.98 -3.36 6.58
CA GLY A 57 20.63 -3.06 7.87
C GLY A 57 20.09 -1.81 8.59
N ASP A 58 18.91 -1.33 8.22
CA ASP A 58 18.36 -0.07 8.74
C ASP A 58 17.45 -0.30 9.96
N ALA A 59 17.98 0.00 11.14
CA ALA A 59 17.28 -0.15 12.41
C ALA A 59 16.00 0.70 12.52
N TYR A 60 15.97 1.89 11.90
CA TYR A 60 14.79 2.76 11.90
C TYR A 60 13.68 2.18 11.03
N ARG A 61 14.03 1.67 9.83
CA ARG A 61 13.08 0.96 8.97
C ARG A 61 12.53 -0.29 9.65
N ILE A 62 13.37 -1.04 10.37
CA ILE A 62 12.93 -2.20 11.15
C ILE A 62 11.91 -1.79 12.23
N ARG A 63 12.18 -0.71 12.97
CA ARG A 63 11.28 -0.19 14.02
C ARG A 63 9.94 0.26 13.40
N SER A 64 9.99 1.02 12.32
CA SER A 64 8.80 1.50 11.60
C SER A 64 7.95 0.33 11.08
N ALA A 65 8.59 -0.66 10.42
CA ALA A 65 7.92 -1.84 9.88
C ALA A 65 7.17 -2.63 10.97
N ARG A 66 7.75 -2.77 12.17
CA ARG A 66 7.11 -3.45 13.30
C ARG A 66 5.84 -2.73 13.78
N ALA A 67 5.88 -1.41 13.79
CA ALA A 67 4.78 -0.57 14.26
C ALA A 67 3.70 -0.27 13.20
N MET A 68 3.96 -0.53 11.91
CA MET A 68 3.12 -0.02 10.81
C MET A 68 1.63 -0.44 10.84
N LEU A 69 1.30 -1.55 11.49
CA LEU A 69 -0.09 -2.04 11.64
C LEU A 69 -0.62 -1.91 13.09
N GLN A 70 0.15 -1.31 13.99
CA GLN A 70 -0.25 -1.14 15.39
C GLN A 70 -1.20 0.05 15.48
N CYS A 71 -2.43 -0.20 15.95
CA CYS A 71 -3.42 0.83 16.20
C CYS A 71 -4.31 0.40 17.38
N PRO A 72 -4.41 1.20 18.46
CA PRO A 72 -5.22 0.86 19.63
C PRO A 72 -6.71 0.76 19.30
N ASP A 73 -7.20 1.65 18.42
CA ASP A 73 -8.59 1.65 17.98
C ASP A 73 -8.83 0.53 16.96
N GLN A 74 -9.70 -0.41 17.33
CA GLN A 74 -10.07 -1.57 16.52
C GLN A 74 -10.79 -1.21 15.21
N VAL A 75 -11.55 -0.11 15.19
CA VAL A 75 -12.22 0.33 13.96
C VAL A 75 -11.18 0.84 12.99
N ARG A 76 -10.31 1.75 13.44
CA ARG A 76 -9.21 2.27 12.64
C ARG A 76 -8.22 1.19 12.22
N ALA A 77 -7.89 0.23 13.09
CA ALA A 77 -6.96 -0.87 12.80
C ALA A 77 -7.38 -1.72 11.57
N ARG A 78 -8.67 -1.79 11.25
CA ARG A 78 -9.18 -2.50 10.06
C ARG A 78 -8.97 -1.70 8.77
N LEU A 79 -9.00 -0.37 8.89
CA LEU A 79 -8.97 0.56 7.76
C LEU A 79 -7.57 1.07 7.41
N ILE A 80 -6.60 0.97 8.33
CA ILE A 80 -5.24 1.41 8.03
C ILE A 80 -4.67 0.62 6.84
N GLY A 81 -4.18 1.37 5.84
CA GLY A 81 -3.40 0.79 4.76
C GLY A 81 -1.98 0.45 5.21
N PHE A 82 -1.09 0.28 4.24
CA PHE A 82 0.35 0.22 4.47
C PHE A 82 1.00 1.45 3.84
N SER A 83 1.84 2.14 4.61
CA SER A 83 2.51 3.37 4.20
C SER A 83 3.88 3.06 3.58
N GLU A 84 3.92 2.25 2.52
CA GLU A 84 5.19 1.86 1.90
C GLU A 84 5.11 1.82 0.38
N TRP A 85 6.21 2.21 -0.26
CA TRP A 85 6.37 2.04 -1.70
C TRP A 85 6.91 0.64 -1.98
N MET A 86 6.10 -0.21 -2.60
CA MET A 86 6.42 -1.60 -2.90
C MET A 86 6.53 -1.80 -4.41
N PRO A 87 7.56 -2.51 -4.91
CA PRO A 87 7.64 -2.86 -6.32
C PRO A 87 6.40 -3.62 -6.80
N TYR A 88 5.95 -3.33 -8.01
CA TYR A 88 4.73 -3.92 -8.57
C TYR A 88 4.81 -5.46 -8.62
N GLU A 89 5.95 -6.03 -9.03
CA GLU A 89 6.10 -7.49 -9.08
C GLU A 89 5.96 -8.14 -7.68
N VAL A 90 6.51 -7.51 -6.64
CA VAL A 90 6.39 -8.01 -5.27
C VAL A 90 4.93 -7.93 -4.82
N GLN A 91 4.25 -6.83 -5.12
CA GLN A 91 2.84 -6.66 -4.79
C GLN A 91 1.99 -7.77 -5.43
N MET A 92 2.18 -8.03 -6.72
CA MET A 92 1.42 -9.05 -7.44
C MET A 92 1.77 -10.46 -6.95
N ALA A 93 3.03 -10.74 -6.63
CA ALA A 93 3.44 -12.01 -6.04
C ALA A 93 2.81 -12.25 -4.67
N LEU A 94 2.73 -11.23 -3.80
CA LEU A 94 2.07 -11.34 -2.51
C LEU A 94 0.56 -11.56 -2.65
N ILE A 95 -0.08 -10.93 -3.64
CA ILE A 95 -1.51 -11.14 -3.92
C ILE A 95 -1.75 -12.55 -4.48
N GLY A 96 -0.91 -13.02 -5.40
CA GLY A 96 -0.93 -14.40 -5.86
C GLY A 96 -0.74 -15.40 -4.72
N ASN A 97 0.14 -15.08 -3.75
CA ASN A 97 0.32 -15.88 -2.54
C ASN A 97 -0.95 -15.92 -1.66
N VAL A 98 -1.68 -14.80 -1.56
CA VAL A 98 -2.97 -14.75 -0.86
C VAL A 98 -4.01 -15.62 -1.56
N ALA A 99 -4.12 -15.52 -2.89
CA ALA A 99 -5.01 -16.38 -3.67
C ALA A 99 -4.67 -17.87 -3.52
N ALA A 100 -3.37 -18.23 -3.57
CA ALA A 100 -2.89 -19.60 -3.41
C ALA A 100 -3.17 -20.20 -2.02
N ARG A 101 -3.36 -19.35 -0.99
CA ARG A 101 -3.79 -19.78 0.36
C ARG A 101 -5.31 -19.99 0.47
N GLY A 102 -6.06 -19.76 -0.60
CA GLY A 102 -7.50 -19.96 -0.66
C GLY A 102 -8.35 -18.72 -0.37
N PHE A 103 -7.74 -17.53 -0.25
CA PHE A 103 -8.49 -16.28 -0.10
C PHE A 103 -8.97 -15.77 -1.46
N GLN A 104 -10.17 -15.22 -1.49
CA GLN A 104 -10.80 -14.65 -2.66
C GLN A 104 -10.14 -13.31 -3.02
N VAL A 105 -9.64 -13.25 -4.25
CA VAL A 105 -9.10 -12.03 -4.87
C VAL A 105 -9.88 -11.79 -6.16
N THR A 106 -10.54 -10.64 -6.28
CA THR A 106 -11.26 -10.24 -7.50
C THR A 106 -10.75 -8.90 -8.01
N SER A 107 -10.79 -8.66 -9.31
CA SER A 107 -10.43 -7.35 -9.91
C SER A 107 -11.65 -6.51 -10.22
#